data_AF-A0A7W3J521-F1
#
_entry.id   AF-A0A7W3J521-F1
#
_cell.length_a   1.000
_cell.length_b   1.000
_cell.length_c   1.000
_cell.angle_alpha   90.00
_cell.angle_beta   90.00
_cell.angle_gamma   90.00
#
_symmetry.space_group_name_H-M   'P 1'
#
loop_
_entity.id
_entity.type
_entity.pdbx_description
1 polymer ?
#
loop_
_entity_poly.entity_id
_entity_poly.type
_entity_poly.pdbx_seq_one_letter_code
_entity_poly.pdbx_strand_id
1 'polypeptide(L)'
;MTGTTEFDHTDPVFISYRHSDGTQPTAELAWLLRAAGIPVWRDIDDLPPGDTNERLKQAIDSGLSGAVLVVTPDAEHSRVIREVEAPRLINLHRAYDDFALGIVNAVQKGSGSVDYGAPDRVLGQSAVSLTGVDQKDSTREGLIALVRGMVFHRIAHRRSAVQSNDATFNLTVQTRNTPQVYDRTGSELDIRVRPSTHERLPSSDGLTDLADVIQLLPTAVTRAGAKRVRITGGAHLTVALALGMALPTSRIGQLEVIDQRGQAWTGDGIARMPDTPTLAVAATGASHELNSLAGRPRVAVYLDLMSPRSDTAFQRYVDENQSALATWTHLRHITDGPLDPARAGELAAEAAYRIREFSSANANAAVDLLVRGPFAMAILVGSLLNTVRVTAYEWDDTQRPSYVPTLRLLSSTTGGAVREVLL
;
A
#
# COMPACT_ATOMS: atom_id res chain seq x y z
N MET A 1 -16.01 0.42 39.33
CA MET A 1 -14.68 -0.07 38.96
C MET A 1 -14.43 0.37 37.53
N THR A 2 -13.75 1.50 37.37
CA THR A 2 -13.36 2.11 36.09
C THR A 2 -12.08 1.43 35.61
N GLY A 3 -12.23 0.29 34.93
CA GLY A 3 -11.15 -0.22 34.10
C GLY A 3 -11.03 0.70 32.89
N THR A 4 -9.92 1.41 32.77
CA THR A 4 -9.51 2.01 31.50
C THR A 4 -9.40 0.87 30.49
N THR A 5 -10.41 0.70 29.64
CA THR A 5 -10.26 -0.03 28.39
C THR A 5 -9.31 0.80 27.53
N GLU A 6 -8.03 0.46 27.59
CA GLU A 6 -7.04 0.95 26.65
C GLU A 6 -7.30 0.22 25.33
N PHE A 7 -7.66 0.96 24.28
CA PHE A 7 -7.88 0.36 22.97
C PHE A 7 -6.53 0.00 22.34
N ASP A 8 -6.41 -1.22 21.81
CA ASP A 8 -5.26 -1.51 20.95
C ASP A 8 -5.49 -0.84 19.58
N HIS A 9 -4.75 0.22 19.30
CA HIS A 9 -4.89 0.94 18.02
C HIS A 9 -4.47 0.12 16.79
N THR A 10 -3.96 -1.10 16.97
CA THR A 10 -3.69 -2.06 15.89
C THR A 10 -4.86 -3.00 15.59
N ASP A 11 -5.91 -2.97 16.43
CA ASP A 11 -7.15 -3.70 16.20
C ASP A 11 -7.89 -3.22 14.94
N PRO A 12 -8.86 -4.00 14.42
CA PRO A 12 -9.58 -3.62 13.22
C PRO A 12 -10.52 -2.43 13.41
N VAL A 13 -10.86 -1.81 12.29
CA VAL A 13 -11.98 -0.88 12.17
C VAL A 13 -13.24 -1.66 11.76
N PHE A 14 -14.34 -1.44 12.48
CA PHE A 14 -15.64 -1.98 12.13
C PHE A 14 -16.36 -1.09 11.12
N ILE A 15 -16.98 -1.66 10.08
CA ILE A 15 -17.82 -0.90 9.14
C ILE A 15 -19.29 -1.30 9.31
N SER A 16 -20.11 -0.36 9.77
CA SER A 16 -21.56 -0.52 9.89
C SER A 16 -22.25 0.03 8.65
N TYR A 17 -23.08 -0.78 8.02
CA TYR A 17 -23.79 -0.43 6.78
C TYR A 17 -25.05 -1.27 6.60
N ARG A 18 -25.97 -0.79 5.76
CA ARG A 18 -27.15 -1.56 5.36
C ARG A 18 -26.84 -2.32 4.06
N HIS A 19 -27.11 -3.62 4.02
CA HIS A 19 -26.83 -4.47 2.87
C HIS A 19 -27.54 -4.08 1.56
N SER A 20 -28.76 -3.56 1.65
CA SER A 20 -29.60 -3.22 0.49
C SER A 20 -28.95 -2.22 -0.47
N ASP A 21 -28.20 -1.25 0.07
CA ASP A 21 -27.78 -0.06 -0.64
C ASP A 21 -26.44 0.51 -0.17
N GLY A 22 -25.91 0.05 0.98
CA GLY A 22 -24.58 0.39 1.48
C GLY A 22 -23.47 -0.56 1.04
N THR A 23 -23.78 -1.67 0.36
CA THR A 23 -22.80 -2.73 0.04
C THR A 23 -21.64 -2.23 -0.82
N GLN A 24 -21.92 -1.48 -1.89
CA GLN A 24 -20.90 -0.97 -2.80
C GLN A 24 -19.91 0.01 -2.13
N PRO A 25 -20.36 1.12 -1.50
CA PRO A 25 -19.42 2.04 -0.84
C PRO A 25 -18.67 1.38 0.32
N THR A 26 -19.30 0.41 1.01
CA THR A 26 -18.63 -0.35 2.07
C THR A 26 -17.53 -1.25 1.53
N ALA A 27 -17.78 -1.96 0.41
CA ALA A 27 -16.77 -2.81 -0.21
C ALA A 27 -15.57 -1.97 -0.71
N GLU A 28 -15.82 -0.81 -1.30
CA GLU A 28 -14.77 0.10 -1.73
C GLU A 28 -13.97 0.66 -0.54
N LEU A 29 -14.65 1.18 0.49
CA LEU A 29 -14.02 1.66 1.72
C LEU A 29 -13.16 0.58 2.38
N ALA A 30 -13.67 -0.64 2.49
CA ALA A 30 -12.96 -1.74 3.13
C ALA A 30 -11.62 -2.03 2.44
N TRP A 31 -11.58 -2.00 1.11
CA TRP A 31 -10.35 -2.21 0.37
C TRP A 31 -9.40 -1.03 0.40
N LEU A 32 -9.90 0.21 0.40
CA LEU A 32 -9.06 1.39 0.61
C LEU A 32 -8.42 1.41 2.01
N LEU A 33 -9.18 1.06 3.06
CA LEU A 33 -8.65 0.91 4.42
C LEU A 33 -7.55 -0.16 4.48
N ARG A 34 -7.81 -1.34 3.90
CA ARG A 34 -6.84 -2.44 3.83
C ARG A 34 -5.57 -2.07 3.05
N ALA A 35 -5.72 -1.40 1.91
CA ALA A 35 -4.60 -0.92 1.11
C ALA A 35 -3.79 0.17 1.85
N ALA A 36 -4.45 0.97 2.69
CA ALA A 36 -3.80 1.97 3.53
C ALA A 36 -3.15 1.39 4.79
N GLY A 37 -3.38 0.11 5.08
CA GLY A 37 -2.79 -0.60 6.22
C GLY A 37 -3.68 -0.71 7.45
N ILE A 38 -4.99 -0.50 7.31
CA ILE A 38 -5.96 -0.65 8.40
C ILE A 38 -6.68 -1.99 8.24
N PRO A 39 -6.56 -2.92 9.22
CA PRO A 39 -7.39 -4.12 9.25
C PRO A 39 -8.87 -3.73 9.37
N VAL A 40 -9.72 -4.42 8.62
CA VAL A 40 -11.16 -4.15 8.57
C VAL A 40 -11.90 -5.41 8.97
N TRP A 41 -12.83 -5.25 9.90
CA TRP A 41 -13.80 -6.27 10.25
C TRP A 41 -15.09 -6.05 9.47
N ARG A 42 -15.55 -7.08 8.75
CA ARG A 42 -16.80 -7.06 8.00
C ARG A 42 -17.64 -8.30 8.26
N ASP A 43 -18.94 -8.06 8.42
CA ASP A 43 -19.94 -9.07 8.72
C ASP A 43 -20.09 -10.19 7.68
N ILE A 44 -19.86 -9.91 6.40
CA ILE A 44 -19.96 -10.91 5.32
C ILE A 44 -18.77 -11.89 5.31
N ASP A 45 -17.57 -11.41 5.64
CA ASP A 45 -16.34 -12.20 5.45
C ASP A 45 -15.86 -12.86 6.75
N ASP A 46 -16.17 -12.27 7.90
CA ASP A 46 -15.53 -12.60 9.18
C ASP A 46 -16.47 -13.31 10.18
N LEU A 47 -17.70 -13.67 9.77
CA LEU A 47 -18.69 -14.33 10.63
C LEU A 47 -19.26 -15.65 10.07
N PRO A 48 -19.41 -16.69 10.91
CA PRO A 48 -20.38 -17.76 10.70
C PRO A 48 -21.83 -17.20 10.77
N PRO A 49 -22.82 -17.85 10.13
CA PRO A 49 -24.20 -17.37 10.16
C PRO A 49 -24.76 -17.26 11.60
N GLY A 50 -25.28 -16.07 11.98
CA GLY A 50 -25.81 -15.76 13.33
C GLY A 50 -26.48 -14.37 13.49
N ASP A 51 -27.08 -14.13 14.66
CA ASP A 51 -27.91 -12.95 15.03
C ASP A 51 -27.09 -11.65 15.16
N THR A 52 -27.63 -10.52 14.68
CA THR A 52 -26.93 -9.25 14.48
C THR A 52 -26.45 -8.59 15.79
N ASN A 53 -27.11 -8.84 16.92
CA ASN A 53 -26.65 -8.36 18.24
C ASN A 53 -25.38 -9.07 18.73
N GLU A 54 -25.23 -10.35 18.37
CA GLU A 54 -24.02 -11.11 18.70
C GLU A 54 -22.82 -10.59 17.90
N ARG A 55 -23.05 -10.08 16.68
CA ARG A 55 -22.01 -9.56 15.76
C ARG A 55 -21.22 -8.39 16.35
N LEU A 56 -21.92 -7.35 16.78
CA LEU A 56 -21.26 -6.17 17.36
C LEU A 56 -20.65 -6.48 18.72
N LYS A 57 -21.32 -7.32 19.51
CA LYS A 57 -20.78 -7.78 20.79
C LYS A 57 -19.47 -8.55 20.56
N GLN A 58 -19.45 -9.49 19.62
CA GLN A 58 -18.24 -10.21 19.24
C GLN A 58 -17.15 -9.30 18.72
N ALA A 59 -17.47 -8.31 17.87
CA ALA A 59 -16.50 -7.35 17.37
C ALA A 59 -15.87 -6.52 18.49
N ILE A 60 -16.68 -5.99 19.42
CA ILE A 60 -16.21 -5.27 20.61
C ILE A 60 -15.41 -6.19 21.54
N ASP A 61 -15.91 -7.40 21.81
CA ASP A 61 -15.24 -8.40 22.65
C ASP A 61 -13.91 -8.87 22.03
N SER A 62 -13.76 -8.77 20.70
CA SER A 62 -12.54 -9.11 19.94
C SER A 62 -11.56 -7.94 19.77
N GLY A 63 -11.92 -6.75 20.27
CA GLY A 63 -11.14 -5.52 20.17
C GLY A 63 -11.39 -4.75 18.86
N LEU A 64 -11.74 -3.46 18.99
CA LEU A 64 -11.90 -2.51 17.88
C LEU A 64 -11.04 -1.27 18.13
N SER A 65 -10.31 -0.81 17.11
CA SER A 65 -9.60 0.47 17.19
C SER A 65 -10.48 1.67 16.79
N GLY A 66 -11.64 1.40 16.21
CA GLY A 66 -12.54 2.42 15.68
C GLY A 66 -13.67 1.85 14.83
N ALA A 67 -14.50 2.72 14.27
CA ALA A 67 -15.57 2.33 13.38
C ALA A 67 -15.90 3.37 12.30
N VAL A 68 -16.56 2.92 11.25
CA VAL A 68 -17.15 3.78 10.21
C VAL A 68 -18.64 3.46 10.05
N LEU A 69 -19.48 4.50 10.08
CA LEU A 69 -20.90 4.42 9.75
C LEU A 69 -21.09 4.79 8.27
N VAL A 70 -21.55 3.86 7.45
CA VAL A 70 -21.96 4.12 6.07
C VAL A 70 -23.45 4.44 6.06
N VAL A 71 -23.75 5.73 5.94
CA VAL A 71 -25.09 6.29 6.03
C VAL A 71 -25.63 6.55 4.63
N THR A 72 -26.56 5.69 4.23
CA THR A 72 -27.35 5.82 3.01
C THR A 72 -28.79 6.20 3.34
N PRO A 73 -29.62 6.66 2.38
CA PRO A 73 -31.01 7.02 2.67
C PRO A 73 -31.78 5.87 3.35
N ASP A 74 -31.54 4.67 2.87
CA ASP A 74 -32.27 3.45 3.21
C ASP A 74 -31.80 2.86 4.57
N ALA A 75 -30.71 3.39 5.16
CA ALA A 75 -30.24 3.04 6.49
C ALA A 75 -31.29 3.32 7.59
N GLU A 76 -32.25 4.23 7.34
CA GLU A 76 -33.34 4.51 8.26
C GLU A 76 -34.24 3.29 8.53
N HIS A 77 -34.26 2.33 7.61
CA HIS A 77 -35.05 1.10 7.69
C HIS A 77 -34.31 -0.04 8.42
N SER A 78 -33.06 0.17 8.84
CA SER A 78 -32.29 -0.83 9.58
C SER A 78 -32.40 -0.59 11.09
N ARG A 79 -33.27 -1.36 11.76
CA ARG A 79 -33.39 -1.29 13.24
C ARG A 79 -32.07 -1.61 13.94
N VAL A 80 -31.32 -2.58 13.44
CA VAL A 80 -30.03 -2.97 14.05
C VAL A 80 -29.04 -1.79 14.01
N ILE A 81 -28.89 -1.14 12.86
CA ILE A 81 -27.98 0.01 12.75
C ILE A 81 -28.42 1.12 13.71
N ARG A 82 -29.72 1.45 13.72
CA ARG A 82 -30.27 2.59 14.47
C ARG A 82 -30.32 2.38 15.97
N GLU A 83 -30.66 1.18 16.42
CA GLU A 83 -30.97 0.89 17.82
C GLU A 83 -29.81 0.17 18.54
N VAL A 84 -28.88 -0.43 17.78
CA VAL A 84 -27.77 -1.24 18.33
C VAL A 84 -26.42 -0.67 17.94
N GLU A 85 -26.08 -0.66 16.65
CA GLU A 85 -24.72 -0.35 16.20
C GLU A 85 -24.38 1.13 16.36
N ALA A 86 -25.11 2.03 15.72
CA ALA A 86 -24.81 3.46 15.76
C ALA A 86 -24.79 4.03 17.18
N PRO A 87 -25.80 3.79 18.06
CA PRO A 87 -25.76 4.32 19.42
C PRO A 87 -24.51 3.86 20.20
N ARG A 88 -24.10 2.60 20.05
CA ARG A 88 -22.93 2.06 20.74
C ARG A 88 -21.63 2.67 20.23
N LEU A 89 -21.45 2.76 18.91
CA LEU A 89 -20.26 3.35 18.30
C LEU A 89 -20.13 4.84 18.63
N ILE A 90 -21.25 5.57 18.64
CA ILE A 90 -21.30 6.98 19.06
C ILE A 90 -20.91 7.11 20.53
N ASN A 91 -21.43 6.24 21.40
CA ASN A 91 -21.09 6.25 22.82
C ASN A 91 -19.61 5.93 23.06
N LEU A 92 -19.02 4.99 22.32
CA LEU A 92 -17.58 4.70 22.38
C LEU A 92 -16.76 5.94 22.00
N HIS A 93 -17.07 6.55 20.86
CA HIS A 93 -16.36 7.75 20.39
C HIS A 93 -16.44 8.92 21.38
N ARG A 94 -17.58 9.11 22.06
CA ARG A 94 -17.73 10.17 23.07
C ARG A 94 -17.03 9.87 24.37
N ALA A 95 -16.99 8.60 24.76
CA ALA A 95 -16.40 8.19 26.02
C ALA A 95 -14.87 8.13 25.94
N TYR A 96 -14.32 7.96 24.73
CA TYR A 96 -12.91 7.68 24.51
C TYR A 96 -12.37 8.44 23.30
N ASP A 97 -11.48 9.42 23.54
CA ASP A 97 -10.88 10.27 22.50
C ASP A 97 -10.01 9.47 21.50
N ASP A 98 -9.54 8.31 21.92
CA ASP A 98 -8.67 7.41 21.18
C ASP A 98 -9.46 6.34 20.38
N PHE A 99 -10.81 6.35 20.45
CA PHE A 99 -11.68 5.61 19.56
C PHE A 99 -12.06 6.45 18.33
N ALA A 100 -11.57 6.03 17.16
CA ALA A 100 -11.87 6.72 15.90
C ALA A 100 -13.29 6.40 15.40
N LEU A 101 -14.09 7.42 15.13
CA LEU A 101 -15.37 7.29 14.43
C LEU A 101 -15.38 8.12 13.15
N GLY A 102 -15.71 7.47 12.04
CA GLY A 102 -15.90 8.10 10.74
C GLY A 102 -17.31 7.92 10.20
N ILE A 103 -17.74 8.81 9.31
CA ILE A 103 -19.02 8.68 8.59
C ILE A 103 -18.79 8.80 7.09
N VAL A 104 -19.27 7.81 6.34
CA VAL A 104 -19.47 7.90 4.90
C VAL A 104 -20.94 8.26 4.66
N ASN A 105 -21.20 9.43 4.07
CA ASN A 105 -22.54 9.93 3.85
C ASN A 105 -22.92 9.91 2.35
N ALA A 106 -23.90 9.08 2.03
CA ALA A 106 -24.49 9.01 0.68
C ALA A 106 -25.79 9.80 0.56
N VAL A 107 -26.27 10.46 1.61
CA VAL A 107 -27.49 11.26 1.57
C VAL A 107 -27.21 12.62 0.96
N GLN A 108 -27.96 12.95 -0.09
CA GLN A 108 -27.86 14.22 -0.80
C GLN A 108 -29.07 15.12 -0.51
N LYS A 109 -28.85 16.43 -0.56
CA LYS A 109 -29.89 17.44 -0.61
C LYS A 109 -30.54 17.45 -2.00
N GLY A 110 -31.70 18.09 -2.13
CA GLY A 110 -32.34 18.32 -3.44
C GLY A 110 -31.46 19.08 -4.45
N SER A 111 -30.40 19.77 -3.99
CA SER A 111 -29.38 20.42 -4.82
C SER A 111 -28.27 19.48 -5.33
N GLY A 112 -28.28 18.19 -4.96
CA GLY A 112 -27.25 17.21 -5.31
C GLY A 112 -25.98 17.25 -4.43
N SER A 113 -25.88 18.21 -3.51
CA SER A 113 -24.78 18.27 -2.53
C SER A 113 -25.05 17.38 -1.32
N VAL A 114 -23.99 16.94 -0.64
CA VAL A 114 -24.09 16.07 0.55
C VAL A 114 -24.86 16.76 1.67
N ASP A 115 -25.82 16.04 2.26
CA ASP A 115 -26.56 16.51 3.43
C ASP A 115 -25.86 16.11 4.73
N TYR A 116 -24.95 16.96 5.20
CA TYR A 116 -24.19 16.73 6.43
C TYR A 116 -25.05 16.58 7.69
N GLY A 117 -26.30 17.07 7.70
CA GLY A 117 -27.22 16.88 8.82
C GLY A 117 -28.10 15.62 8.70
N ALA A 118 -27.98 14.86 7.61
CA ALA A 118 -28.79 13.66 7.41
C ALA A 118 -28.46 12.50 8.36
N PRO A 119 -27.18 12.21 8.72
CA PRO A 119 -26.87 11.08 9.59
C PRO A 119 -27.63 11.06 10.91
N ASP A 120 -27.73 12.17 11.63
CA ASP A 120 -28.51 12.20 12.88
C ASP A 120 -29.98 11.81 12.63
N ARG A 121 -30.59 12.32 11.55
CA ARG A 121 -31.99 12.04 11.20
C ARG A 121 -32.20 10.58 10.78
N VAL A 122 -31.38 10.10 9.84
CA VAL A 122 -31.46 8.75 9.27
C VAL A 122 -31.19 7.70 10.34
N LEU A 123 -30.19 7.93 11.20
CA LEU A 123 -29.85 7.01 12.28
C LEU A 123 -30.80 7.13 13.49
N GLY A 124 -31.74 8.07 13.47
CA GLY A 124 -32.68 8.31 14.56
C GLY A 124 -32.01 8.78 15.86
N GLN A 125 -30.89 9.49 15.76
CA GLN A 125 -30.15 10.03 16.88
C GLN A 125 -30.56 11.49 17.16
N SER A 126 -30.25 12.01 18.35
CA SER A 126 -30.47 13.43 18.65
C SER A 126 -29.66 14.31 17.68
N ALA A 127 -30.19 15.45 17.24
CA ALA A 127 -29.62 16.30 16.18
C ALA A 127 -28.19 16.86 16.41
N VAL A 128 -27.60 16.64 17.59
CA VAL A 128 -26.22 17.05 17.91
C VAL A 128 -25.30 15.85 18.14
N SER A 129 -25.74 14.65 17.78
CA SER A 129 -25.10 13.44 18.26
C SER A 129 -23.80 13.12 17.55
N LEU A 130 -23.72 13.49 16.27
CA LEU A 130 -22.60 13.25 15.37
C LEU A 130 -21.84 14.52 15.04
N THR A 131 -22.15 15.63 15.71
CA THR A 131 -21.40 16.88 15.59
C THR A 131 -19.92 16.65 15.91
N GLY A 132 -19.03 16.98 14.98
CA GLY A 132 -17.58 16.85 15.15
C GLY A 132 -16.99 15.51 14.70
N VAL A 133 -17.82 14.52 14.35
CA VAL A 133 -17.37 13.26 13.75
C VAL A 133 -16.87 13.54 12.32
N ASP A 134 -15.76 12.90 11.92
CA ASP A 134 -15.21 13.10 10.58
C ASP A 134 -16.14 12.48 9.53
N GLN A 135 -16.86 13.36 8.82
CA GLN A 135 -17.84 12.99 7.82
C GLN A 135 -17.33 13.31 6.42
N LYS A 136 -17.49 12.36 5.49
CA LYS A 136 -17.12 12.46 4.09
C LYS A 136 -18.23 11.93 3.20
N ASP A 137 -18.24 12.32 1.94
CA ASP A 137 -19.17 11.77 0.96
C ASP A 137 -18.83 10.30 0.62
N SER A 138 -19.75 9.64 -0.08
CA SER A 138 -19.60 8.25 -0.54
C SER A 138 -18.89 8.10 -1.89
N THR A 139 -18.35 9.19 -2.45
CA THR A 139 -17.51 9.12 -3.65
C THR A 139 -16.12 8.61 -3.30
N ARG A 140 -15.40 8.06 -4.29
CA ARG A 140 -14.03 7.57 -4.09
C ARG A 140 -13.11 8.62 -3.44
N GLU A 141 -13.22 9.89 -3.83
CA GLU A 141 -12.44 10.99 -3.21
C GLU A 141 -12.79 11.18 -1.73
N GLY A 142 -14.09 11.17 -1.40
CA GLY A 142 -14.57 11.21 -0.02
C GLY A 142 -14.09 10.02 0.81
N LEU A 143 -14.13 8.81 0.25
CA LEU A 143 -13.61 7.60 0.89
C LEU A 143 -12.10 7.71 1.18
N ILE A 144 -11.30 8.14 0.20
CA ILE A 144 -9.85 8.35 0.38
C ILE A 144 -9.59 9.40 1.47
N ALA A 145 -10.36 10.49 1.48
CA ALA A 145 -10.25 11.53 2.49
C ALA A 145 -10.58 11.03 3.90
N LEU A 146 -11.57 10.13 4.04
CA LEU A 146 -11.91 9.47 5.31
C LEU A 146 -10.80 8.51 5.75
N VAL A 147 -10.30 7.67 4.83
CA VAL A 147 -9.20 6.73 5.10
C VAL A 147 -7.96 7.48 5.60
N ARG A 148 -7.64 8.63 5.01
CA ARG A 148 -6.57 9.51 5.50
C ARG A 148 -6.80 9.94 6.95
N GLY A 149 -8.03 10.35 7.31
CA GLY A 149 -8.40 10.71 8.67
C GLY A 149 -8.16 9.54 9.65
N MET A 150 -8.65 8.35 9.29
CA MET A 150 -8.51 7.13 10.10
C MET A 150 -7.05 6.71 10.29
N VAL A 151 -6.23 6.73 9.21
CA VAL A 151 -4.79 6.43 9.30
C VAL A 151 -4.10 7.41 10.24
N PHE A 152 -4.34 8.70 10.08
CA PHE A 152 -3.64 9.70 10.88
C PHE A 152 -4.08 9.74 12.33
N HIS A 153 -5.35 9.47 12.62
CA HIS A 153 -5.82 9.29 13.99
C HIS A 153 -5.10 8.10 14.63
N ARG A 154 -5.16 6.91 14.01
CA ARG A 154 -4.43 5.71 14.48
C ARG A 154 -2.96 5.99 14.77
N ILE A 155 -2.26 6.61 13.82
CA ILE A 155 -0.81 6.85 13.94
C ILE A 155 -0.49 7.86 15.04
N ALA A 156 -1.34 8.86 15.29
CA ALA A 156 -1.13 9.79 16.40
C ALA A 156 -1.10 9.05 17.75
N HIS A 157 -1.97 8.06 17.92
CA HIS A 157 -2.03 7.25 19.14
C HIS A 157 -0.95 6.15 19.21
N ARG A 158 -0.27 5.82 18.10
CA ARG A 158 0.86 4.87 18.07
C ARG A 158 2.23 5.50 18.35
N ARG A 159 2.31 6.83 18.48
CA ARG A 159 3.59 7.55 18.64
C ARG A 159 4.43 7.05 19.83
N SER A 160 3.80 6.82 20.98
CA SER A 160 4.50 6.31 22.18
C SER A 160 5.04 4.90 21.99
N ALA A 161 4.27 4.01 21.34
CA ALA A 161 4.68 2.65 21.03
C ALA A 161 5.84 2.61 20.03
N VAL A 162 5.80 3.47 19.01
CA VAL A 162 6.91 3.63 18.07
C VAL A 162 8.16 4.14 18.77
N GLN A 163 8.02 5.13 19.65
CA GLN A 163 9.15 5.68 20.41
C GLN A 163 9.78 4.66 21.36
N SER A 164 8.99 3.82 22.03
CA SER A 164 9.51 2.75 22.89
C SER A 164 10.16 1.61 22.10
N ASN A 165 9.76 1.42 20.84
CA ASN A 165 10.34 0.45 19.91
C ASN A 165 11.52 1.03 19.09
N ASP A 166 12.47 1.71 19.75
CA ASP A 166 13.64 2.33 19.10
C ASP A 166 13.28 3.26 17.91
N ALA A 167 12.18 4.00 18.04
CA ALA A 167 11.62 4.82 16.96
C ALA A 167 11.39 4.05 15.64
N THR A 168 11.04 2.77 15.72
CA THR A 168 10.79 1.89 14.57
C THR A 168 9.31 1.82 14.25
N PHE A 169 8.95 2.20 13.04
CA PHE A 169 7.63 2.02 12.45
C PHE A 169 7.57 0.67 11.74
N ASN A 170 6.73 -0.24 12.22
CA ASN A 170 6.52 -1.55 11.61
C ASN A 170 5.42 -1.45 10.55
N LEU A 171 5.72 -1.98 9.37
CA LEU A 171 4.82 -2.07 8.24
C LEU A 171 4.80 -3.51 7.76
N THR A 172 3.62 -4.07 7.51
CA THR A 172 3.51 -5.36 6.81
C THR A 172 2.82 -5.19 5.48
N VAL A 173 3.14 -6.05 4.52
CA VAL A 173 2.48 -6.08 3.22
C VAL A 173 2.18 -7.51 2.78
N GLN A 174 0.98 -7.72 2.26
CA GLN A 174 0.59 -8.93 1.55
C GLN A 174 -0.22 -8.58 0.30
N THR A 175 0.07 -9.26 -0.81
CA THR A 175 -0.61 -9.02 -2.10
C THR A 175 -1.17 -10.27 -2.78
N ARG A 176 -0.97 -11.45 -2.17
CA ARG A 176 -1.39 -12.74 -2.73
C ARG A 176 -2.47 -13.44 -1.91
N ASN A 177 -2.46 -13.22 -0.59
CA ASN A 177 -3.41 -13.87 0.30
C ASN A 177 -4.70 -13.06 0.38
N THR A 178 -5.83 -13.77 0.45
CA THR A 178 -7.10 -13.15 0.85
C THR A 178 -6.97 -12.72 2.30
N PRO A 179 -7.11 -11.41 2.62
CA PRO A 179 -6.92 -10.93 3.98
C PRO A 179 -8.07 -11.38 4.88
N GLN A 180 -7.73 -11.92 6.05
CA GLN A 180 -8.66 -12.17 7.15
C GLN A 180 -8.39 -11.18 8.29
N VAL A 181 -9.40 -10.85 9.11
CA VAL A 181 -9.20 -9.97 10.28
C VAL A 181 -8.10 -10.47 11.22
N TYR A 182 -7.98 -11.79 11.34
CA TYR A 182 -7.00 -12.43 12.22
C TYR A 182 -5.57 -12.40 11.66
N ASP A 183 -5.36 -11.95 10.42
CA ASP A 183 -4.03 -11.75 9.83
C ASP A 183 -3.36 -10.44 10.27
N ARG A 184 -3.92 -9.75 11.28
CA ARG A 184 -3.34 -8.55 11.88
C ARG A 184 -2.05 -8.90 12.62
N THR A 185 -1.04 -8.06 12.47
CA THR A 185 0.31 -8.39 12.97
C THR A 185 0.71 -7.60 14.21
N GLY A 186 -0.13 -6.65 14.64
CA GLY A 186 0.23 -5.66 15.65
C GLY A 186 1.18 -4.56 15.13
N SER A 187 1.42 -4.51 13.82
CA SER A 187 2.19 -3.44 13.19
C SER A 187 1.39 -2.14 13.12
N GLU A 188 2.08 -1.00 12.99
CA GLU A 188 1.43 0.31 12.85
C GLU A 188 0.50 0.33 11.62
N LEU A 189 0.90 -0.33 10.54
CA LEU A 189 0.10 -0.52 9.32
C LEU A 189 0.29 -1.93 8.74
N ASP A 190 -0.82 -2.56 8.35
CA ASP A 190 -0.90 -3.88 7.71
C ASP A 190 -1.46 -3.77 6.28
N ILE A 191 -0.63 -3.42 5.30
CA ILE A 191 -1.07 -3.24 3.91
C ILE A 191 -1.54 -4.57 3.33
N ARG A 192 -2.77 -4.59 2.83
CA ARG A 192 -3.35 -5.73 2.11
C ARG A 192 -3.92 -5.23 0.78
N VAL A 193 -3.43 -5.81 -0.31
CA VAL A 193 -3.95 -5.57 -1.66
C VAL A 193 -4.99 -6.64 -1.99
N ARG A 194 -5.98 -6.30 -2.83
CA ARG A 194 -6.97 -7.27 -3.31
C ARG A 194 -6.29 -8.53 -3.86
N PRO A 195 -6.81 -9.73 -3.52
CA PRO A 195 -6.32 -10.95 -4.15
C PRO A 195 -6.56 -10.86 -5.65
N SER A 196 -5.58 -11.33 -6.41
CA SER A 196 -5.70 -11.38 -7.86
C SER A 196 -6.55 -12.58 -8.29
N THR A 197 -7.30 -12.41 -9.37
CA THR A 197 -7.88 -13.52 -10.13
C THR A 197 -6.86 -14.18 -11.06
N HIS A 198 -5.68 -13.56 -11.21
CA HIS A 198 -4.54 -14.08 -11.96
C HIS A 198 -3.53 -14.73 -11.02
N GLU A 199 -2.98 -15.91 -11.37
CA GLU A 199 -2.08 -16.66 -10.49
C GLU A 199 -0.74 -15.93 -10.22
N ARG A 200 -0.25 -15.15 -11.20
CA ARG A 200 1.07 -14.50 -11.15
C ARG A 200 1.06 -12.99 -10.97
N LEU A 201 0.00 -12.32 -11.41
CA LEU A 201 -0.05 -10.86 -11.52
C LEU A 201 -0.87 -10.31 -10.35
N PRO A 202 -0.55 -9.13 -9.82
CA PRO A 202 -1.40 -8.48 -8.82
C PRO A 202 -2.77 -8.09 -9.39
N SER A 203 -3.76 -7.89 -8.52
CA SER A 203 -5.08 -7.38 -8.90
C SER A 203 -5.00 -5.94 -9.41
N SER A 204 -5.52 -5.64 -10.61
CA SER A 204 -5.55 -4.27 -11.15
C SER A 204 -6.37 -3.31 -10.26
N ASP A 205 -7.55 -3.74 -9.80
CA ASP A 205 -8.34 -2.99 -8.81
C ASP A 205 -7.56 -2.79 -7.50
N GLY A 206 -6.85 -3.82 -7.04
CA GLY A 206 -6.03 -3.74 -5.84
C GLY A 206 -4.86 -2.77 -5.97
N LEU A 207 -4.23 -2.70 -7.14
CA LEU A 207 -3.20 -1.72 -7.44
C LEU A 207 -3.77 -0.30 -7.50
N THR A 208 -5.00 -0.14 -8.00
CA THR A 208 -5.70 1.15 -8.04
C THR A 208 -6.00 1.65 -6.63
N ASP A 209 -6.52 0.77 -5.76
CA ASP A 209 -6.73 1.10 -4.34
C ASP A 209 -5.41 1.47 -3.64
N LEU A 210 -4.32 0.73 -3.90
CA LEU A 210 -3.00 1.06 -3.37
C LEU A 210 -2.50 2.42 -3.88
N ALA A 211 -2.66 2.71 -5.18
CA ALA A 211 -2.21 3.96 -5.78
C ALA A 211 -2.83 5.18 -5.09
N ASP A 212 -4.11 5.09 -4.72
CA ASP A 212 -4.84 6.19 -4.07
C ASP A 212 -4.34 6.52 -2.66
N VAL A 213 -3.83 5.50 -1.94
CA VAL A 213 -3.52 5.63 -0.50
C VAL A 213 -2.03 5.51 -0.16
N ILE A 214 -1.18 5.00 -1.06
CA ILE A 214 0.26 4.82 -0.81
C ILE A 214 0.99 6.13 -0.47
N GLN A 215 0.46 7.26 -0.95
CA GLN A 215 0.96 8.60 -0.64
C GLN A 215 0.86 8.98 0.85
N LEU A 216 0.03 8.28 1.62
CA LEU A 216 -0.14 8.52 3.05
C LEU A 216 1.05 8.03 3.87
N LEU A 217 1.76 6.99 3.39
CA LEU A 217 2.80 6.28 4.16
C LEU A 217 3.90 7.19 4.70
N PRO A 218 4.52 8.10 3.92
CA PRO A 218 5.64 8.86 4.44
C PRO A 218 5.20 9.87 5.50
N THR A 219 3.99 10.41 5.34
CA THR A 219 3.39 11.28 6.35
C THR A 219 3.03 10.50 7.61
N ALA A 220 2.51 9.27 7.48
CA ALA A 220 2.29 8.38 8.62
C ALA A 220 3.59 8.12 9.40
N VAL A 221 4.67 7.72 8.73
CA VAL A 221 5.98 7.48 9.35
C VAL A 221 6.49 8.72 10.10
N THR A 222 6.46 9.90 9.45
CA THR A 222 6.92 11.15 10.08
C THR A 222 6.04 11.58 11.28
N ARG A 223 4.71 11.41 11.19
CA ARG A 223 3.78 11.70 12.29
C ARG A 223 3.99 10.79 13.49
N ALA A 224 4.31 9.51 13.25
CA ALA A 224 4.67 8.56 14.29
C ALA A 224 5.98 8.92 15.01
N GLY A 225 6.77 9.86 14.49
CA GLY A 225 8.09 10.22 15.04
C GLY A 225 9.15 9.14 14.82
N ALA A 226 8.94 8.26 13.84
CA ALA A 226 9.85 7.18 13.54
C ALA A 226 11.14 7.68 12.88
N LYS A 227 12.24 6.96 13.13
CA LYS A 227 13.56 7.14 12.49
C LYS A 227 13.97 5.94 11.64
N ARG A 228 13.23 4.84 11.79
CA ARG A 228 13.40 3.60 11.06
C ARG A 228 12.04 3.09 10.61
N VAL A 229 11.96 2.57 9.39
CA VAL A 229 10.83 1.79 8.91
C VAL A 229 11.28 0.35 8.72
N ARG A 230 10.56 -0.58 9.35
CA ARG A 230 10.76 -2.02 9.19
C ARG A 230 9.60 -2.61 8.41
N ILE A 231 9.90 -3.22 7.27
CA ILE A 231 8.91 -3.85 6.40
C ILE A 231 8.99 -5.37 6.52
N THR A 232 7.86 -6.05 6.68
CA THR A 232 7.77 -7.52 6.67
C THR A 232 6.66 -8.00 5.73
N GLY A 233 6.60 -9.32 5.50
CA GLY A 233 5.56 -9.96 4.68
C GLY A 233 6.05 -10.35 3.29
N GLY A 234 5.21 -10.15 2.26
CA GLY A 234 5.52 -10.53 0.89
C GLY A 234 4.61 -9.89 -0.14
N ALA A 235 5.22 -9.25 -1.14
CA ALA A 235 4.49 -8.63 -2.24
C ALA A 235 4.94 -9.14 -3.62
N HIS A 236 4.14 -8.85 -4.63
CA HIS A 236 4.58 -8.72 -6.01
C HIS A 236 5.73 -7.67 -6.08
N LEU A 237 6.72 -7.88 -6.96
CA LEU A 237 7.95 -7.06 -7.00
C LEU A 237 7.70 -5.60 -7.38
N THR A 238 6.68 -5.35 -8.20
CA THR A 238 6.21 -4.03 -8.59
C THR A 238 5.61 -3.26 -7.43
N VAL A 239 4.82 -3.93 -6.58
CA VAL A 239 4.33 -3.36 -5.31
C VAL A 239 5.49 -3.09 -4.35
N ALA A 240 6.48 -4.00 -4.29
CA ALA A 240 7.70 -3.82 -3.50
C ALA A 240 8.49 -2.57 -3.93
N LEU A 241 8.70 -2.40 -5.23
CA LEU A 241 9.32 -1.19 -5.80
C LEU A 241 8.51 0.06 -5.46
N ALA A 242 7.19 0.02 -5.60
CA ALA A 242 6.30 1.13 -5.29
C ALA A 242 6.39 1.56 -3.81
N LEU A 243 6.43 0.60 -2.89
CA LEU A 243 6.62 0.87 -1.45
C LEU A 243 7.98 1.50 -1.16
N GLY A 244 9.05 0.96 -1.76
CA GLY A 244 10.38 1.57 -1.67
C GLY A 244 10.35 3.02 -2.15
N MET A 245 9.83 3.25 -3.36
CA MET A 245 9.73 4.59 -3.97
C MET A 245 8.81 5.55 -3.21
N ALA A 246 7.81 5.03 -2.49
CA ALA A 246 6.98 5.80 -1.59
C ALA A 246 7.73 6.21 -0.32
N LEU A 247 8.69 5.42 0.15
CA LEU A 247 9.43 5.60 1.40
C LEU A 247 10.91 5.97 1.15
N PRO A 248 11.19 7.16 0.58
CA PRO A 248 12.56 7.57 0.34
C PRO A 248 13.29 7.77 1.67
N THR A 249 14.48 7.20 1.79
CA THR A 249 15.32 7.26 3.00
C THR A 249 15.64 8.68 3.45
N SER A 250 15.72 9.63 2.52
CA SER A 250 15.86 11.06 2.81
C SER A 250 14.72 11.66 3.64
N ARG A 251 13.54 11.01 3.67
CA ARG A 251 12.37 11.45 4.43
C ARG A 251 12.10 10.60 5.67
N ILE A 252 12.42 9.31 5.62
CA ILE A 252 12.06 8.34 6.68
C ILE A 252 13.25 7.89 7.55
N GLY A 253 14.48 8.27 7.20
CA GLY A 253 15.69 7.81 7.88
C GLY A 253 16.13 6.45 7.36
N GLN A 254 16.06 5.43 8.21
CA GLN A 254 16.51 4.07 7.89
C GLN A 254 15.38 3.19 7.36
N LEU A 255 15.69 2.33 6.40
CA LEU A 255 14.77 1.33 5.85
C LEU A 255 15.36 -0.07 6.02
N GLU A 256 14.60 -0.95 6.64
CA GLU A 256 14.93 -2.36 6.87
C GLU A 256 13.79 -3.23 6.36
N VAL A 257 14.12 -4.35 5.73
CA VAL A 257 13.16 -5.38 5.35
C VAL A 257 13.52 -6.68 6.05
N ILE A 258 12.57 -7.29 6.75
CA ILE A 258 12.75 -8.63 7.32
C ILE A 258 12.14 -9.64 6.36
N ASP A 259 12.96 -10.56 5.85
CA ASP A 259 12.49 -11.61 4.95
C ASP A 259 11.76 -12.74 5.69
N GLN A 260 11.25 -13.71 4.92
CA GLN A 260 10.52 -14.87 5.46
C GLN A 260 11.39 -15.79 6.34
N ARG A 261 12.72 -15.64 6.32
CA ARG A 261 13.67 -16.38 7.15
C ARG A 261 14.09 -15.58 8.39
N GLY A 262 13.48 -14.41 8.63
CA GLY A 262 13.81 -13.53 9.74
C GLY A 262 15.14 -12.78 9.56
N GLN A 263 15.72 -12.77 8.35
CA GLN A 263 16.95 -12.04 8.09
C GLN A 263 16.65 -10.57 7.78
N ALA A 264 17.46 -9.68 8.32
CA ALA A 264 17.35 -8.24 8.08
C ALA A 264 18.13 -7.82 6.84
N TRP A 265 17.46 -7.08 5.96
CA TRP A 265 18.00 -6.46 4.76
C TRP A 265 17.94 -4.95 4.96
N THR A 266 19.09 -4.32 5.25
CA THR A 266 19.14 -2.92 5.65
C THR A 266 19.72 -2.05 4.55
N GLY A 267 19.01 -0.98 4.21
CA GLY A 267 19.50 0.05 3.28
C GLY A 267 20.38 1.08 3.97
N ASP A 268 21.43 1.53 3.28
CA ASP A 268 22.31 2.62 3.73
C ASP A 268 21.78 4.03 3.37
N GLY A 269 20.72 4.09 2.55
CA GLY A 269 20.02 5.29 2.16
C GLY A 269 20.70 6.14 1.11
N ILE A 270 21.82 5.70 0.52
CA ILE A 270 22.60 6.49 -0.43
C ILE A 270 22.95 5.63 -1.65
N ALA A 271 22.41 6.00 -2.82
CA ALA A 271 22.85 5.41 -4.09
C ALA A 271 24.29 5.82 -4.38
N ARG A 272 25.19 4.83 -4.53
CA ARG A 272 26.62 5.04 -4.81
C ARG A 272 27.21 3.82 -5.50
N MET A 273 28.26 4.06 -6.26
CA MET A 273 29.12 2.99 -6.77
C MET A 273 30.08 2.54 -5.65
N PRO A 274 30.15 1.25 -5.30
CA PRO A 274 31.14 0.74 -4.36
C PRO A 274 32.53 0.65 -5.02
N ASP A 275 33.59 0.66 -4.21
CA ASP A 275 34.97 0.50 -4.68
C ASP A 275 35.18 -0.83 -5.42
N THR A 276 34.53 -1.88 -4.93
CA THR A 276 34.47 -3.20 -5.60
C THR A 276 33.04 -3.47 -6.05
N PRO A 277 32.77 -3.40 -7.37
CA PRO A 277 31.47 -3.72 -7.91
C PRO A 277 30.98 -5.13 -7.58
N THR A 278 29.72 -5.23 -7.18
CA THR A 278 28.97 -6.48 -6.95
C THR A 278 28.01 -6.80 -8.09
N LEU A 279 27.76 -5.83 -8.99
CA LEU A 279 27.02 -6.02 -10.22
C LEU A 279 27.95 -5.95 -11.44
N ALA A 280 27.77 -6.88 -12.36
CA ALA A 280 28.36 -6.84 -13.69
C ALA A 280 27.30 -6.47 -14.74
N VAL A 281 27.75 -5.80 -15.80
CA VAL A 281 26.95 -5.64 -17.01
C VAL A 281 27.10 -6.92 -17.84
N ALA A 282 26.08 -7.78 -17.81
CA ALA A 282 26.10 -9.06 -18.51
C ALA A 282 25.90 -8.90 -20.02
N ALA A 283 25.10 -7.92 -20.43
CA ALA A 283 24.87 -7.57 -21.82
C ALA A 283 24.31 -6.14 -21.93
N THR A 284 24.51 -5.52 -23.09
CA THR A 284 23.91 -4.24 -23.46
C THR A 284 23.51 -4.27 -24.92
N GLY A 285 22.51 -3.49 -25.30
CA GLY A 285 22.16 -3.27 -26.71
C GLY A 285 21.64 -1.88 -26.97
N ALA A 286 21.82 -1.43 -28.21
CA ALA A 286 21.20 -0.22 -28.73
C ALA A 286 20.12 -0.63 -29.73
N SER A 287 19.03 0.11 -29.76
CA SER A 287 18.01 -0.08 -30.78
C SER A 287 18.41 0.67 -32.03
N HIS A 288 18.56 -0.07 -33.14
CA HIS A 288 19.05 0.49 -34.41
C HIS A 288 17.99 1.30 -35.17
N GLU A 289 16.73 1.22 -34.76
CA GLU A 289 15.58 1.92 -35.38
C GLU A 289 14.79 2.68 -34.31
N LEU A 290 15.40 3.69 -33.70
CA LEU A 290 14.64 4.70 -32.97
C LEU A 290 13.78 5.46 -33.98
N ASN A 291 12.56 5.01 -34.20
CA ASN A 291 11.53 5.89 -34.74
C ASN A 291 11.50 7.10 -33.82
N SER A 292 11.64 8.30 -34.39
CA SER A 292 11.61 9.57 -33.66
C SER A 292 10.23 9.78 -33.04
N LEU A 293 9.94 9.03 -31.98
CA LEU A 293 8.73 9.13 -31.19
C LEU A 293 8.80 10.46 -30.46
N ALA A 294 7.81 11.32 -30.68
CA ALA A 294 7.66 12.56 -29.93
C ALA A 294 7.52 12.22 -28.44
N GLY A 295 8.54 12.53 -27.64
CA GLY A 295 8.55 12.20 -26.22
C GLY A 295 9.96 12.06 -25.64
N ARG A 296 10.03 11.71 -24.35
CA ARG A 296 11.29 11.36 -23.71
C ARG A 296 11.72 9.94 -24.13
N PRO A 297 13.02 9.68 -24.31
CA PRO A 297 13.50 8.34 -24.59
C PRO A 297 13.12 7.36 -23.46
N ARG A 298 12.94 6.10 -23.83
CA ARG A 298 12.76 4.97 -22.92
C ARG A 298 13.97 4.07 -22.98
N VAL A 299 14.41 3.55 -21.84
CA VAL A 299 15.51 2.58 -21.75
C VAL A 299 15.07 1.42 -20.87
N ALA A 300 15.66 0.24 -21.07
CA ALA A 300 15.34 -0.93 -20.25
C ALA A 300 16.52 -1.34 -19.36
N VAL A 301 16.22 -1.69 -18.12
CA VAL A 301 17.18 -2.28 -17.18
C VAL A 301 16.61 -3.60 -16.70
N TYR A 302 17.35 -4.68 -16.95
CA TYR A 302 17.10 -5.96 -16.32
C TYR A 302 18.04 -6.15 -15.14
N LEU A 303 17.48 -6.18 -13.93
CA LEU A 303 18.21 -6.42 -12.69
C LEU A 303 18.01 -7.87 -12.26
N ASP A 304 18.97 -8.73 -12.63
CA ASP A 304 18.97 -10.16 -12.35
C ASP A 304 19.84 -10.49 -11.13
N LEU A 305 19.17 -10.78 -10.01
CA LEU A 305 19.78 -11.07 -8.71
C LEU A 305 19.53 -12.53 -8.27
N MET A 306 19.05 -13.41 -9.16
CA MET A 306 18.68 -14.79 -8.82
C MET A 306 19.43 -15.85 -9.62
N SER A 307 19.62 -17.00 -8.98
CA SER A 307 20.06 -18.25 -9.60
C SER A 307 18.91 -19.29 -9.57
N PRO A 308 18.77 -20.18 -10.59
CA PRO A 308 19.56 -20.27 -11.82
C PRO A 308 19.32 -19.06 -12.73
N ARG A 309 20.24 -18.73 -13.62
CA ARG A 309 20.07 -17.60 -14.56
C ARG A 309 18.93 -17.90 -15.55
N SER A 310 18.15 -16.88 -15.90
CA SER A 310 17.05 -17.01 -16.86
C SER A 310 16.84 -15.71 -17.62
N ASP A 311 17.21 -15.71 -18.90
CA ASP A 311 17.22 -14.51 -19.74
C ASP A 311 16.09 -14.51 -20.78
N THR A 312 15.39 -15.64 -20.94
CA THR A 312 14.40 -15.85 -22.01
C THR A 312 13.28 -14.80 -22.03
N ALA A 313 12.69 -14.49 -20.86
CA ALA A 313 11.61 -13.51 -20.78
C ALA A 313 12.13 -12.08 -21.04
N PHE A 314 13.36 -11.77 -20.61
CA PHE A 314 13.97 -10.47 -20.85
C PHE A 314 14.34 -10.29 -22.33
N GLN A 315 14.95 -11.30 -22.96
CA GLN A 315 15.29 -11.25 -24.38
C GLN A 315 14.03 -11.03 -25.23
N ARG A 316 12.94 -11.75 -24.91
CA ARG A 316 11.65 -11.54 -25.57
C ARG A 316 11.16 -10.10 -25.39
N TYR A 317 11.21 -9.57 -24.17
CA TYR A 317 10.82 -8.18 -23.91
C TYR A 317 11.64 -7.21 -24.76
N VAL A 318 12.96 -7.39 -24.87
CA VAL A 318 13.82 -6.57 -25.73
C VAL A 318 13.37 -6.69 -27.19
N ASP A 319 13.20 -7.91 -27.71
CA ASP A 319 12.80 -8.17 -29.09
C ASP A 319 11.44 -7.54 -29.45
N GLU A 320 10.47 -7.62 -28.55
CA GLU A 320 9.13 -7.04 -28.73
C GLU A 320 9.12 -5.50 -28.62
N ASN A 321 10.14 -4.88 -28.01
CA ASN A 321 10.21 -3.44 -27.75
C ASN A 321 11.38 -2.73 -28.44
N GLN A 322 12.07 -3.38 -29.40
CA GLN A 322 13.26 -2.80 -30.07
C GLN A 322 12.97 -1.44 -30.72
N SER A 323 11.79 -1.24 -31.29
CA SER A 323 11.41 0.02 -31.95
C SER A 323 11.04 1.16 -30.98
N ALA A 324 10.84 0.86 -29.68
CA ALA A 324 10.41 1.81 -28.67
C ALA A 324 11.47 2.11 -27.60
N LEU A 325 12.46 1.23 -27.44
CA LEU A 325 13.59 1.42 -26.54
C LEU A 325 14.72 2.15 -27.27
N ALA A 326 15.41 3.05 -26.58
CA ALA A 326 16.64 3.65 -27.09
C ALA A 326 17.85 2.71 -26.89
N THR A 327 17.91 2.12 -25.69
CA THR A 327 18.97 1.19 -25.29
C THR A 327 18.49 0.34 -24.11
N TRP A 328 19.20 -0.73 -23.84
CA TRP A 328 18.97 -1.58 -22.68
C TRP A 328 20.28 -2.09 -22.07
N THR A 329 20.23 -2.41 -20.78
CA THR A 329 21.33 -3.02 -20.04
C THR A 329 20.83 -4.15 -19.15
N HIS A 330 21.64 -5.20 -19.04
CA HIS A 330 21.42 -6.32 -18.15
C HIS A 330 22.44 -6.27 -17.02
N LEU A 331 21.97 -5.91 -15.83
CA LEU A 331 22.74 -5.90 -14.60
C LEU A 331 22.55 -7.23 -13.87
N ARG A 332 23.66 -7.88 -13.54
CA ARG A 332 23.66 -9.18 -12.89
C ARG A 332 24.59 -9.21 -11.70
N HIS A 333 24.19 -9.90 -10.63
CA HIS A 333 25.09 -10.16 -9.50
C HIS A 333 26.30 -10.99 -9.93
N ILE A 334 27.51 -10.59 -9.51
CA ILE A 334 28.76 -11.22 -9.98
C ILE A 334 28.92 -12.68 -9.56
N THR A 335 28.29 -13.10 -8.45
CA THR A 335 28.32 -14.49 -8.00
C THR A 335 26.97 -15.16 -8.19
N ASP A 336 27.02 -16.43 -8.57
CA ASP A 336 25.85 -17.31 -8.54
C ASP A 336 25.64 -17.81 -7.11
N GLY A 337 24.46 -17.62 -6.55
CA GLY A 337 24.12 -18.08 -5.21
C GLY A 337 23.08 -17.20 -4.51
N PRO A 338 22.65 -17.58 -3.30
CA PRO A 338 21.83 -16.70 -2.46
C PRO A 338 22.58 -15.40 -2.17
N LEU A 339 21.88 -14.27 -2.23
CA LEU A 339 22.43 -13.00 -1.79
C LEU A 339 22.62 -13.00 -0.27
N ASP A 340 23.65 -12.30 0.20
CA ASP A 340 23.87 -12.07 1.62
C ASP A 340 23.05 -10.85 2.10
N PRO A 341 22.05 -11.04 3.00
CA PRO A 341 21.26 -9.94 3.56
C PRO A 341 22.09 -8.84 4.22
N ALA A 342 23.24 -9.19 4.82
CA ALA A 342 24.12 -8.22 5.47
C ALA A 342 24.75 -7.23 4.49
N ARG A 343 24.85 -7.60 3.21
CA ARG A 343 25.40 -6.78 2.11
C ARG A 343 24.32 -6.17 1.23
N ALA A 344 23.04 -6.33 1.59
CA ALA A 344 21.90 -5.85 0.81
C ALA A 344 21.94 -4.33 0.55
N GLY A 345 22.39 -3.54 1.53
CA GLY A 345 22.51 -2.09 1.41
C GLY A 345 23.50 -1.67 0.32
N GLU A 346 24.70 -2.25 0.32
CA GLU A 346 25.72 -1.99 -0.71
C GLU A 346 25.22 -2.37 -2.12
N LEU A 347 24.60 -3.54 -2.23
CA LEU A 347 24.07 -4.04 -3.50
C LEU A 347 22.91 -3.17 -4.02
N ALA A 348 22.01 -2.73 -3.13
CA ALA A 348 20.91 -1.85 -3.50
C ALA A 348 21.40 -0.46 -3.91
N ALA A 349 22.41 0.06 -3.20
CA ALA A 349 23.06 1.32 -3.52
C ALA A 349 23.73 1.30 -4.90
N GLU A 350 24.45 0.22 -5.23
CA GLU A 350 25.06 0.03 -6.54
C GLU A 350 24.01 -0.10 -7.64
N ALA A 351 22.99 -0.94 -7.44
CA ALA A 351 21.90 -1.12 -8.40
C ALA A 351 21.22 0.21 -8.73
N ALA A 352 20.85 0.97 -7.70
CA ALA A 352 20.20 2.27 -7.86
C ALA A 352 21.13 3.30 -8.53
N TYR A 353 22.42 3.31 -8.18
CA TYR A 353 23.41 4.18 -8.84
C TYR A 353 23.46 3.90 -10.34
N ARG A 354 23.62 2.63 -10.73
CA ARG A 354 23.70 2.23 -12.15
C ARG A 354 22.42 2.52 -12.92
N ILE A 355 21.26 2.29 -12.30
CA ILE A 355 19.95 2.62 -12.92
C ILE A 355 19.83 4.14 -13.16
N ARG A 356 20.19 4.95 -12.16
CA ARG A 356 20.15 6.42 -12.26
C ARG A 356 21.12 6.92 -13.33
N GLU A 357 22.35 6.44 -13.30
CA GLU A 357 23.39 6.78 -14.29
C GLU A 357 22.93 6.42 -15.71
N PHE A 358 22.36 5.23 -15.89
CA PHE A 358 21.85 4.78 -17.18
C PHE A 358 20.70 5.65 -17.70
N SER A 359 19.76 6.05 -16.83
CA SER A 359 18.72 7.01 -17.17
C SER A 359 19.31 8.38 -17.56
N SER A 360 20.22 8.92 -16.75
CA SER A 360 20.82 10.25 -16.97
C SER A 360 21.68 10.31 -18.24
N ALA A 361 22.48 9.26 -18.50
CA ALA A 361 23.27 9.14 -19.73
C ALA A 361 22.40 9.11 -21.00
N ASN A 362 21.12 8.72 -20.87
CA ASN A 362 20.15 8.66 -21.96
C ASN A 362 19.10 9.78 -21.85
N ALA A 363 19.55 11.02 -21.60
CA ALA A 363 18.70 12.21 -21.52
C ALA A 363 17.58 12.14 -20.45
N ASN A 364 17.90 11.56 -19.29
CA ASN A 364 16.94 11.31 -18.20
C ASN A 364 15.73 10.48 -18.67
N ALA A 365 16.02 9.43 -19.43
CA ALA A 365 15.04 8.50 -19.97
C ALA A 365 14.15 7.88 -18.90
N ALA A 366 12.90 7.58 -19.26
CA ALA A 366 12.09 6.69 -18.45
C ALA A 366 12.70 5.28 -18.49
N VAL A 367 12.75 4.61 -17.34
CA VAL A 367 13.36 3.29 -17.19
C VAL A 367 12.26 2.25 -17.12
N ASP A 368 12.23 1.34 -18.08
CA ASP A 368 11.51 0.09 -17.94
C ASP A 368 12.37 -0.84 -17.07
N LEU A 369 11.95 -1.05 -15.82
CA LEU A 369 12.72 -1.79 -14.82
C LEU A 369 12.10 -3.18 -14.61
N LEU A 370 12.87 -4.19 -15.01
CA LEU A 370 12.54 -5.59 -14.86
C LEU A 370 13.40 -6.15 -13.74
N VAL A 371 12.80 -6.49 -12.59
CA VAL A 371 13.53 -7.02 -11.44
C VAL A 371 13.29 -8.51 -11.34
N ARG A 372 14.38 -9.27 -11.21
CA ARG A 372 14.36 -10.69 -10.85
C ARG A 372 15.20 -10.86 -9.61
N GLY A 373 14.56 -10.88 -8.46
CA GLY A 373 15.26 -10.83 -7.17
C GLY A 373 14.33 -11.00 -5.98
N PRO A 374 14.90 -11.03 -4.76
CA PRO A 374 14.12 -11.01 -3.54
C PRO A 374 13.28 -9.73 -3.41
N PHE A 375 12.10 -9.86 -2.81
CA PHE A 375 11.20 -8.75 -2.47
C PHE A 375 11.91 -7.63 -1.68
N ALA A 376 12.80 -7.99 -0.75
CA ALA A 376 13.59 -7.04 0.02
C ALA A 376 14.46 -6.14 -0.87
N MET A 377 15.12 -6.71 -1.88
CA MET A 377 15.94 -5.93 -2.81
C MET A 377 15.11 -4.96 -3.64
N ALA A 378 13.90 -5.36 -4.06
CA ALA A 378 13.00 -4.48 -4.80
C ALA A 378 12.59 -3.25 -3.97
N ILE A 379 12.30 -3.42 -2.67
CA ILE A 379 12.04 -2.29 -1.76
C ILE A 379 13.27 -1.40 -1.62
N LEU A 380 14.43 -1.99 -1.30
CA LEU A 380 15.64 -1.22 -1.02
C LEU A 380 16.08 -0.43 -2.25
N VAL A 381 16.09 -1.05 -3.43
CA VAL A 381 16.38 -0.36 -4.70
C VAL A 381 15.35 0.73 -4.95
N GLY A 382 14.05 0.45 -4.80
CA GLY A 382 12.98 1.44 -4.98
C GLY A 382 13.17 2.69 -4.11
N SER A 383 13.57 2.53 -2.85
CA SER A 383 13.84 3.66 -1.93
C SER A 383 14.97 4.57 -2.38
N LEU A 384 15.82 4.06 -3.26
CA LEU A 384 16.95 4.74 -3.86
C LEU A 384 16.68 5.12 -5.32
N LEU A 385 15.46 5.05 -5.86
CA LEU A 385 15.15 5.52 -7.22
C LEU A 385 14.47 6.89 -7.28
N ASN A 386 14.76 7.74 -6.28
CA ASN A 386 14.36 9.15 -6.29
C ASN A 386 14.63 9.80 -7.65
N THR A 387 13.65 10.55 -8.16
CA THR A 387 13.64 11.29 -9.44
C THR A 387 13.66 10.45 -10.73
N VAL A 388 13.87 9.14 -10.65
CA VAL A 388 13.79 8.23 -11.80
C VAL A 388 12.31 7.90 -12.08
N ARG A 389 11.91 8.02 -13.35
CA ARG A 389 10.60 7.51 -13.80
C ARG A 389 10.77 6.05 -14.15
N VAL A 390 9.98 5.19 -13.52
CA VAL A 390 10.09 3.74 -13.68
C VAL A 390 8.78 3.19 -14.23
N THR A 391 8.82 2.41 -15.30
CA THR A 391 7.77 1.43 -15.61
C THR A 391 8.20 0.11 -14.98
N ALA A 392 7.48 -0.37 -13.98
CA ALA A 392 7.79 -1.61 -13.28
C ALA A 392 7.01 -2.78 -13.90
N TYR A 393 7.68 -3.92 -14.04
CA TYR A 393 7.13 -5.11 -14.69
C TYR A 393 7.05 -6.30 -13.73
N GLU A 394 5.98 -7.08 -13.83
CA GLU A 394 5.88 -8.41 -13.23
C GLU A 394 6.22 -9.50 -14.24
N TRP A 395 6.75 -10.61 -13.75
CA TRP A 395 6.97 -11.80 -14.56
C TRP A 395 5.73 -12.69 -14.56
N ASP A 396 5.32 -13.12 -15.75
CA ASP A 396 4.18 -14.01 -15.98
C ASP A 396 4.58 -15.18 -16.88
N ASP A 397 4.25 -16.40 -16.45
CA ASP A 397 4.48 -17.65 -17.16
C ASP A 397 3.20 -18.43 -17.49
N THR A 398 2.02 -17.87 -17.24
CA THR A 398 0.73 -18.58 -17.43
C THR A 398 0.53 -19.07 -18.87
N GLN A 399 0.91 -18.27 -19.87
CA GLN A 399 0.94 -18.69 -21.28
C GLN A 399 2.37 -18.96 -21.75
N ARG A 400 3.24 -17.95 -21.61
CA ARG A 400 4.64 -17.98 -22.01
C ARG A 400 5.43 -17.00 -21.14
N PRO A 401 6.66 -17.34 -20.69
CA PRO A 401 7.45 -16.49 -19.80
C PRO A 401 7.67 -15.09 -20.38
N SER A 402 7.07 -14.07 -19.79
CA SER A 402 7.07 -12.70 -20.29
C SER A 402 7.06 -11.70 -19.15
N TYR A 403 7.41 -10.46 -19.46
CA TYR A 403 7.31 -9.35 -18.52
C TYR A 403 6.12 -8.47 -18.90
N VAL A 404 5.19 -8.31 -17.96
CA VAL A 404 3.96 -7.54 -18.14
C VAL A 404 4.10 -6.20 -17.41
N PRO A 405 3.91 -5.06 -18.08
CA PRO A 405 3.98 -3.76 -17.43
C PRO A 405 2.85 -3.64 -16.40
N THR A 406 3.16 -3.17 -15.20
CA THR A 406 2.21 -3.20 -14.08
C THR A 406 1.96 -1.82 -13.47
N LEU A 407 3.02 -1.05 -13.22
CA LEU A 407 2.92 0.28 -12.62
C LEU A 407 3.86 1.27 -13.31
N ARG A 408 3.41 2.52 -13.50
CA ARG A 408 4.33 3.66 -13.65
C ARG A 408 4.58 4.29 -12.30
N LEU A 409 5.85 4.43 -11.95
CA LEU A 409 6.30 4.92 -10.66
C LEU A 409 7.15 6.19 -10.80
N LEU A 410 6.98 7.09 -9.85
CA LEU A 410 7.81 8.28 -9.68
C LEU A 410 7.76 8.75 -8.23
N SER A 411 8.90 8.72 -7.55
CA SER A 411 9.01 9.21 -6.16
C SER A 411 8.72 10.72 -6.06
N SER A 412 8.29 11.13 -4.87
CA SER A 412 8.22 12.55 -4.47
C SER A 412 7.26 13.42 -5.29
N THR A 413 6.20 12.85 -5.85
CA THR A 413 5.09 13.62 -6.43
C THR A 413 3.97 13.83 -5.41
N THR A 414 3.18 14.89 -5.58
CA THR A 414 2.00 15.17 -4.73
C THR A 414 0.94 14.07 -4.75
N GLY A 415 0.90 13.25 -5.82
CA GLY A 415 -0.04 12.14 -5.97
C GLY A 415 0.51 10.76 -5.55
N GLY A 416 1.64 10.71 -4.83
CA GLY A 416 2.25 9.44 -4.42
C GLY A 416 3.24 8.84 -5.41
N ALA A 417 3.77 7.67 -5.05
CA ALA A 417 4.79 6.98 -5.84
C ALA A 417 4.23 6.28 -7.08
N VAL A 418 2.95 5.88 -7.06
CA VAL A 418 2.25 5.28 -8.19
C VAL A 418 1.60 6.37 -9.02
N ARG A 419 1.90 6.42 -10.32
CA ARG A 419 1.38 7.43 -11.25
C ARG A 419 0.30 6.88 -12.17
N GLU A 420 0.38 5.60 -12.48
CA GLU A 420 -0.54 4.90 -13.38
C GLU A 420 -0.48 3.40 -13.08
N VAL A 421 -1.64 2.74 -13.07
CA VAL A 421 -1.78 1.28 -13.07
C VAL A 421 -1.92 0.82 -14.52
N LEU A 422 -1.13 -0.16 -14.94
CA LEU A 422 -1.01 -0.58 -16.34
C LEU A 422 -1.61 -1.97 -16.64
N LEU A 423 -2.07 -2.70 -15.62
CA LEU A 423 -2.67 -4.04 -15.74
C LEU A 423 -4.13 -4.02 -16.18
#